data_AF-A0A7S0APM4-F1
#
_entry.id   AF-A0A7S0APM4-F1
#
_cell.length_a   1.000
_cell.length_b   1.000
_cell.length_c   1.000
_cell.angle_alpha   90.00
_cell.angle_beta   90.00
_cell.angle_gamma   90.00
#
_symmetry.space_group_name_H-M   'P 1'
#
loop_
_entity.id
_entity.type
_entity.pdbx_description
1 polymer ?
#
loop_
_entity_poly.entity_id
_entity_poly.type
_entity_poly.pdbx_seq_one_letter_code
_entity_poly.pdbx_strand_id
1 'polypeptide(L)'
;ESSVGEDGETVGWQEQAKLEASDGVEGDEFGSSLVIDGGTIVTGAVWAQNEAGVIGGRAYVFSKDEMGKWSETSILAASDSKDNAEFGYSVAISNDTILIGAPFDVARTDDDETNGAVYVYNHIGAGSSGNATWVQTARLSASDGPSGEEFHEFGHSIAIHDEIVAIGAPAATQGGGVYIYSFAESGWTLMNKIQYPDTISFGRSIAMSETALVATDPLYNRDGMAQSGAAFAVDADLPTKEIKC
;
A
#
# COMPACT_ATOMS: atom_id res chain seq x y z
N GLU A 1 15.14 26.08 -3.84
CA GLU A 1 14.65 27.38 -3.34
C GLU A 1 14.53 27.28 -1.82
N SER A 2 15.05 28.25 -1.06
CA SER A 2 15.00 28.24 0.41
C SER A 2 13.81 29.08 0.89
N SER A 3 12.89 28.48 1.64
CA SER A 3 11.93 29.22 2.44
C SER A 3 12.58 29.61 3.78
N VAL A 4 12.39 30.87 4.18
CA VAL A 4 12.90 31.42 5.45
C VAL A 4 11.83 31.18 6.52
N GLY A 5 12.18 30.50 7.61
CA GLY A 5 11.32 30.35 8.78
C GLY A 5 11.20 31.66 9.59
N GLU A 6 10.17 31.78 10.43
CA GLU A 6 9.88 32.98 11.25
C GLU A 6 11.00 33.36 12.26
N ASP A 7 12.00 32.50 12.42
CA ASP A 7 13.18 32.60 13.28
C ASP A 7 14.49 32.91 12.52
N GLY A 8 14.44 33.09 11.19
CA GLY A 8 15.60 33.46 10.38
C GLY A 8 16.56 32.31 10.06
N GLU A 9 16.20 31.06 10.42
CA GLU A 9 16.88 29.88 9.90
C GLU A 9 16.39 29.58 8.47
N THR A 10 17.34 29.50 7.53
CA THR A 10 17.04 29.08 6.17
C THR A 10 16.90 27.56 6.15
N VAL A 11 15.69 27.06 5.95
CA VAL A 11 15.49 25.64 5.67
C VAL A 11 15.95 25.37 4.24
N GLY A 12 17.10 24.70 4.12
CA GLY A 12 17.66 24.28 2.84
C GLY A 12 17.39 22.79 2.62
N TRP A 13 16.66 22.45 1.57
CA TRP A 13 16.57 21.07 1.10
C TRP A 13 17.90 20.67 0.47
N GLN A 14 18.56 19.66 1.03
CA GLN A 14 19.83 19.11 0.55
C GLN A 14 19.70 17.59 0.44
N GLU A 15 20.24 17.01 -0.63
CA GLU A 15 20.33 15.56 -0.78
C GLU A 15 21.24 15.00 0.31
N GLN A 16 20.72 14.07 1.12
CA GLN A 16 21.48 13.40 2.19
C GLN A 16 21.98 12.02 1.76
N ALA A 17 21.23 11.33 0.89
CA ALA A 17 21.55 10.01 0.40
C ALA A 17 20.83 9.74 -0.92
N LYS A 18 21.47 8.94 -1.76
CA LYS A 18 20.85 8.24 -2.89
C LYS A 18 20.61 6.79 -2.46
N LEU A 19 19.37 6.33 -2.56
CA LEU A 19 18.97 4.97 -2.16
C LEU A 19 18.77 4.14 -3.42
N GLU A 20 19.38 2.96 -3.45
CA GLU A 20 19.31 2.02 -4.57
C GLU A 20 19.11 0.62 -3.99
N ALA A 21 18.33 -0.23 -4.67
CA ALA A 21 18.20 -1.64 -4.32
C ALA A 21 19.57 -2.31 -4.37
N SER A 22 19.90 -3.10 -3.34
CA SER A 22 21.20 -3.79 -3.25
C SER A 22 21.38 -4.86 -4.32
N ASP A 23 20.29 -5.39 -4.87
CA ASP A 23 20.22 -6.40 -5.92
C ASP A 23 19.59 -5.89 -7.23
N GLY A 24 19.37 -4.58 -7.36
CA GLY A 24 18.64 -4.01 -8.48
C GLY A 24 19.32 -4.24 -9.84
N VAL A 25 18.54 -4.65 -10.83
CA VAL A 25 18.97 -4.88 -12.21
C VAL A 25 18.11 -4.10 -13.22
N GLU A 26 18.46 -4.22 -14.51
CA GLU A 26 17.75 -3.55 -15.61
C GLU A 26 16.28 -3.97 -15.65
N GLY A 27 15.38 -2.99 -15.60
CA GLY A 27 13.94 -3.20 -15.76
C GLY A 27 13.16 -3.42 -14.47
N ASP A 28 13.81 -3.52 -13.30
CA ASP A 28 13.13 -3.80 -12.02
C ASP A 28 12.13 -2.69 -11.60
N GLU A 29 12.26 -1.49 -12.16
CA GLU A 29 11.44 -0.31 -11.84
C GLU A 29 11.40 0.01 -10.34
N PHE A 30 12.57 -0.05 -9.70
CA PHE A 30 12.76 0.45 -8.34
C PHE A 30 12.31 1.92 -8.23
N GLY A 31 11.50 2.21 -7.21
CA GLY A 31 10.88 3.53 -7.04
C GLY A 31 9.49 3.65 -7.66
N SER A 32 8.90 2.55 -8.13
CA SER A 32 7.52 2.50 -8.67
C SER A 32 6.46 2.95 -7.66
N SER A 33 6.74 2.79 -6.37
CA SER A 33 5.95 3.32 -5.27
C SER A 33 6.86 3.71 -4.11
N LEU A 34 6.41 4.62 -3.24
CA LEU A 34 7.22 5.13 -2.14
C LEU A 34 6.35 5.57 -0.96
N VAL A 35 6.79 5.24 0.26
CA VAL A 35 6.26 5.80 1.49
C VAL A 35 7.39 5.99 2.51
N ILE A 36 7.23 6.96 3.40
CA ILE A 36 8.14 7.23 4.51
C ILE A 36 7.33 7.44 5.79
N ASP A 37 7.75 6.81 6.88
CA ASP A 37 7.27 7.07 8.24
C ASP A 37 8.48 7.10 9.20
N GLY A 38 8.66 8.23 9.87
CA GLY A 38 9.81 8.50 10.72
C GLY A 38 11.16 8.18 10.04
N GLY A 39 11.84 7.16 10.56
CA GLY A 39 13.16 6.70 10.11
C GLY A 39 13.11 5.55 9.09
N THR A 40 11.94 5.21 8.55
CA THR A 40 11.76 4.06 7.66
C THR A 40 11.17 4.50 6.32
N ILE A 41 11.81 4.06 5.24
CA ILE A 41 11.34 4.23 3.87
C ILE A 41 11.00 2.84 3.31
N VAL A 42 9.88 2.74 2.61
CA VAL A 42 9.52 1.54 1.84
C VAL A 42 9.30 1.96 0.39
N THR A 43 9.89 1.21 -0.53
CA THR A 43 9.77 1.49 -1.97
C THR A 43 9.58 0.21 -2.77
N GLY A 44 8.71 0.25 -3.77
CA GLY A 44 8.43 -0.87 -4.67
C GLY A 44 9.42 -0.99 -5.82
N ALA A 45 9.52 -2.21 -6.37
CA ALA A 45 10.13 -2.55 -7.64
C ALA A 45 9.27 -3.65 -8.30
N VAL A 46 8.26 -3.22 -9.06
CA VAL A 46 7.17 -4.09 -9.53
C VAL A 46 7.60 -5.23 -10.46
N TRP A 47 8.77 -5.11 -11.10
CA TRP A 47 9.31 -6.15 -11.99
C TRP A 47 10.54 -6.87 -11.43
N ALA A 48 10.92 -6.59 -10.19
CA ALA A 48 12.05 -7.27 -9.56
C ALA A 48 11.78 -8.77 -9.37
N GLN A 49 12.82 -9.58 -9.60
CA GLN A 49 12.77 -11.03 -9.49
C GLN A 49 13.11 -11.49 -8.08
N ASN A 50 12.41 -12.51 -7.58
CA ASN A 50 12.83 -13.19 -6.35
C ASN A 50 13.98 -14.19 -6.61
N GLU A 51 14.47 -14.84 -5.55
CA GLU A 51 15.58 -15.79 -5.61
C GLU A 51 15.30 -17.03 -6.48
N ALA A 52 14.02 -17.32 -6.75
CA ALA A 52 13.60 -18.41 -7.63
C ALA A 52 13.44 -17.98 -9.10
N GLY A 53 13.67 -16.70 -9.42
CA GLY A 53 13.53 -16.13 -10.76
C GLY A 53 12.10 -15.76 -11.17
N VAL A 54 11.17 -15.70 -10.21
CA VAL A 54 9.78 -15.27 -10.46
C VAL A 54 9.73 -13.75 -10.52
N ILE A 55 9.17 -13.21 -11.61
CA ILE A 55 9.03 -11.76 -11.84
C ILE A 55 7.74 -11.29 -11.15
N GLY A 56 7.70 -11.40 -9.83
CA GLY A 56 6.52 -11.07 -9.02
C GLY A 56 6.51 -9.67 -8.44
N GLY A 57 7.64 -8.96 -8.53
CA GLY A 57 7.87 -7.69 -7.85
C GLY A 57 8.45 -7.87 -6.44
N ARG A 58 9.14 -6.83 -5.96
CA ARG A 58 9.73 -6.75 -4.61
C ARG A 58 9.45 -5.39 -4.00
N ALA A 59 9.63 -5.28 -2.68
CA ALA A 59 9.71 -4.00 -1.99
C ALA A 59 10.96 -3.95 -1.10
N TYR A 60 11.51 -2.76 -0.95
CA TYR A 60 12.76 -2.54 -0.24
C TYR A 60 12.52 -1.62 0.93
N VAL A 61 13.04 -2.00 2.10
CA VAL A 61 12.95 -1.21 3.33
C VAL A 61 14.31 -0.59 3.60
N PHE A 62 14.35 0.72 3.72
CA PHE A 62 15.53 1.47 4.16
C PHE A 62 15.25 2.07 5.53
N SER A 63 16.23 1.96 6.43
CA SER A 63 16.16 2.55 7.76
C SER A 63 17.26 3.57 7.97
N LYS A 64 16.96 4.61 8.73
CA LYS A 64 17.90 5.65 9.15
C LYS A 64 18.48 5.28 10.51
N ASP A 65 19.80 5.19 10.60
CA ASP A 65 20.49 4.96 11.86
C ASP A 65 20.54 6.21 12.76
N GLU A 66 21.06 6.05 13.99
CA GLU A 66 21.21 7.14 14.96
C GLU A 66 22.14 8.27 14.48
N MET A 67 23.05 7.98 13.55
CA MET A 67 23.94 8.96 12.93
C MET A 67 23.30 9.65 11.72
N GLY A 68 22.06 9.30 11.39
CA GLY A 68 21.29 9.86 10.29
C GLY A 68 21.59 9.25 8.92
N LYS A 69 22.32 8.13 8.87
CA LYS A 69 22.66 7.44 7.63
C LYS A 69 21.58 6.44 7.25
N TRP A 70 21.20 6.46 5.99
CA TRP A 70 20.25 5.49 5.42
C TRP A 70 20.96 4.23 4.94
N SER A 71 20.33 3.08 5.14
CA SER A 71 20.76 1.79 4.59
C SER A 71 19.57 0.86 4.33
N GLU A 72 19.66 0.03 3.29
CA GLU A 72 18.70 -1.04 3.05
C GLU A 72 18.78 -2.06 4.20
N THR A 73 17.65 -2.33 4.85
CA THR A 73 17.55 -3.25 5.99
C THR A 73 16.76 -4.50 5.64
N SER A 74 15.94 -4.49 4.60
CA SER A 74 15.17 -5.66 4.17
C SER A 74 14.76 -5.58 2.70
N ILE A 75 14.68 -6.75 2.07
CA ILE A 75 14.02 -6.95 0.78
C ILE A 75 12.82 -7.87 1.03
N LEU A 76 11.65 -7.41 0.65
CA LEU A 76 10.36 -8.06 0.88
C LEU A 76 9.82 -8.60 -0.44
N ALA A 77 9.26 -9.81 -0.39
CA ALA A 77 8.57 -10.45 -1.50
C ALA A 77 7.41 -11.29 -0.95
N ALA A 78 6.32 -11.39 -1.71
CA ALA A 78 5.17 -12.22 -1.34
C ALA A 78 5.60 -13.69 -1.14
N SER A 79 5.13 -14.31 -0.05
CA SER A 79 5.40 -15.72 0.26
C SER A 79 4.98 -16.71 -0.84
N ASP A 80 3.98 -16.31 -1.61
CA ASP A 80 3.30 -17.02 -2.69
C ASP A 80 3.46 -16.27 -4.01
N SER A 81 4.62 -15.61 -4.20
CA SER A 81 4.98 -14.84 -5.40
C SER A 81 4.55 -15.54 -6.70
N LYS A 82 3.87 -14.78 -7.57
CA LYS A 82 3.47 -15.20 -8.93
C LYS A 82 4.03 -14.19 -9.94
N ASP A 83 4.34 -14.62 -11.16
CA ASP A 83 4.82 -13.64 -12.16
C ASP A 83 3.73 -12.64 -12.50
N ASN A 84 4.14 -11.39 -12.73
CA ASN A 84 3.30 -10.25 -13.05
C ASN A 84 2.26 -9.93 -11.96
N ALA A 85 2.48 -10.37 -10.71
CA ALA A 85 1.64 -9.96 -9.58
C ALA A 85 1.82 -8.47 -9.25
N GLU A 86 2.94 -7.88 -9.67
CA GLU A 86 3.35 -6.50 -9.41
C GLU A 86 3.35 -6.16 -7.91
N PHE A 87 3.87 -7.08 -7.09
CA PHE A 87 4.12 -6.81 -5.68
C PHE A 87 5.02 -5.58 -5.54
N GLY A 88 4.59 -4.62 -4.72
CA GLY A 88 5.25 -3.32 -4.61
C GLY A 88 4.57 -2.23 -5.43
N TYR A 89 3.46 -2.52 -6.12
CA TYR A 89 2.70 -1.53 -6.88
C TYR A 89 2.22 -0.36 -6.01
N SER A 90 1.76 -0.67 -4.80
CA SER A 90 1.43 0.30 -3.78
C SER A 90 2.06 -0.11 -2.46
N VAL A 91 2.49 0.88 -1.67
CA VAL A 91 3.11 0.67 -0.37
C VAL A 91 2.53 1.64 0.63
N ALA A 92 2.30 1.17 1.85
CA ALA A 92 1.87 1.98 2.97
C ALA A 92 2.58 1.49 4.24
N ILE A 93 2.84 2.40 5.16
CA ILE A 93 3.48 2.10 6.44
C ILE A 93 2.82 2.93 7.54
N SER A 94 2.62 2.31 8.70
CA SER A 94 2.23 2.96 9.95
C SER A 94 2.89 2.22 11.09
N ASN A 95 3.75 2.90 11.85
CA ASN A 95 4.49 2.28 12.95
C ASN A 95 5.28 1.05 12.47
N ASP A 96 5.04 -0.11 13.12
CA ASP A 96 5.69 -1.39 12.84
C ASP A 96 4.95 -2.25 11.81
N THR A 97 4.05 -1.66 11.01
CA THR A 97 3.26 -2.38 9.99
C THR A 97 3.46 -1.79 8.61
N ILE A 98 3.90 -2.64 7.67
CA ILE A 98 4.00 -2.34 6.24
C ILE A 98 2.90 -3.10 5.50
N LEU A 99 2.24 -2.44 4.56
CA LEU A 99 1.31 -3.03 3.61
C LEU A 99 1.82 -2.85 2.20
N ILE A 100 1.76 -3.91 1.40
CA ILE A 100 2.27 -3.92 0.03
C ILE A 100 1.20 -4.51 -0.88
N GLY A 101 0.78 -3.72 -1.87
CA GLY A 101 -0.18 -4.14 -2.88
C GLY A 101 0.47 -4.94 -3.99
N ALA A 102 -0.29 -5.93 -4.47
CA ALA A 102 -0.03 -6.73 -5.66
C ALA A 102 -1.35 -6.85 -6.44
N PRO A 103 -1.82 -5.77 -7.10
CA PRO A 103 -3.16 -5.72 -7.70
C PRO A 103 -3.38 -6.74 -8.82
N PHE A 104 -2.30 -7.26 -9.41
CA PHE A 104 -2.34 -8.25 -10.47
C PHE A 104 -1.94 -9.64 -9.97
N ASP A 105 -1.90 -9.86 -8.66
CA ASP A 105 -1.88 -11.18 -8.06
C ASP A 105 -3.20 -11.91 -8.35
N VAL A 106 -3.23 -12.50 -9.54
CA VAL A 106 -4.31 -13.34 -10.05
C VAL A 106 -3.87 -14.79 -9.96
N ALA A 107 -4.79 -15.69 -9.62
CA ALA A 107 -4.46 -17.09 -9.75
C ALA A 107 -4.39 -17.51 -11.23
N ARG A 108 -3.51 -18.46 -11.49
CA ARG A 108 -3.32 -19.05 -12.83
C ARG A 108 -4.31 -20.19 -13.11
N THR A 109 -5.15 -20.53 -12.15
CA THR A 109 -6.12 -21.62 -12.21
C THR A 109 -7.50 -21.09 -11.88
N ASP A 110 -8.46 -21.65 -12.59
CA ASP A 110 -9.92 -21.53 -12.52
C ASP A 110 -10.53 -21.74 -11.12
N ASP A 111 -9.73 -22.22 -10.16
CA ASP A 111 -10.14 -22.57 -8.79
C ASP A 111 -9.70 -21.56 -7.71
N ASP A 112 -8.91 -20.54 -8.06
CA ASP A 112 -8.30 -19.64 -7.09
C ASP A 112 -8.71 -18.19 -7.39
N GLU A 113 -9.81 -17.82 -6.76
CA GLU A 113 -10.62 -16.61 -6.90
C GLU A 113 -9.91 -15.32 -6.41
N THR A 114 -8.62 -15.16 -6.69
CA THR A 114 -7.83 -14.02 -6.22
C THR A 114 -7.65 -12.98 -7.32
N ASN A 115 -8.02 -11.74 -7.01
CA ASN A 115 -8.12 -10.61 -7.93
C ASN A 115 -7.34 -9.41 -7.39
N GLY A 116 -6.05 -9.65 -7.16
CA GLY A 116 -5.18 -8.76 -6.41
C GLY A 116 -5.14 -9.09 -4.92
N ALA A 117 -4.05 -8.68 -4.28
CA ALA A 117 -3.79 -8.92 -2.88
C ALA A 117 -3.07 -7.74 -2.22
N VAL A 118 -3.17 -7.70 -0.89
CA VAL A 118 -2.31 -6.86 -0.04
C VAL A 118 -1.61 -7.75 0.98
N TYR A 119 -0.30 -7.59 1.07
CA TYR A 119 0.56 -8.34 1.98
C TYR A 119 0.94 -7.47 3.17
N VAL A 120 0.78 -8.02 4.37
CA VAL A 120 1.05 -7.31 5.62
C VAL A 120 2.33 -7.84 6.24
N TYR A 121 3.31 -6.96 6.41
CA TYR A 121 4.55 -7.25 7.12
C TYR A 121 4.56 -6.52 8.45
N ASN A 122 4.86 -7.25 9.52
CA ASN A 122 5.07 -6.66 10.83
C ASN A 122 6.55 -6.72 11.19
N HIS A 123 7.06 -5.64 11.77
CA HIS A 123 8.41 -5.58 12.28
C HIS A 123 8.48 -6.39 13.58
N ILE A 124 9.22 -7.49 13.53
CA ILE A 124 9.52 -8.30 14.72
C ILE A 124 10.87 -7.84 15.22
N GLY A 125 10.86 -7.19 16.39
CA GLY A 125 12.06 -6.72 17.06
C GLY A 125 13.08 -7.84 17.24
N ALA A 126 14.35 -7.44 17.28
CA ALA A 126 15.46 -8.26 17.72
C ALA A 126 15.18 -8.75 19.15
N GLY A 127 14.53 -9.90 19.30
CA GLY A 127 14.49 -10.59 20.59
C GLY A 127 15.91 -10.89 21.08
N SER A 128 16.05 -11.60 22.19
CA SER A 128 17.37 -11.90 22.79
C SER A 128 18.33 -12.74 21.91
N SER A 129 17.96 -13.09 20.67
CA SER A 129 18.66 -14.07 19.82
C SER A 129 18.85 -13.67 18.35
N GLY A 130 18.54 -12.44 17.91
CA GLY A 130 18.67 -12.11 16.48
C GLY A 130 18.53 -10.64 16.12
N ASN A 131 18.64 -10.35 14.83
CA ASN A 131 18.37 -9.02 14.26
C ASN A 131 16.87 -8.81 14.07
N ALA A 132 16.41 -7.56 14.14
CA ALA A 132 15.04 -7.22 13.84
C ALA A 132 14.73 -7.51 12.37
N THR A 133 13.52 -7.94 12.07
CA THR A 133 13.15 -8.37 10.72
C THR A 133 11.68 -8.10 10.43
N TRP A 134 11.36 -7.85 9.17
CA TRP A 134 9.99 -7.74 8.69
C TRP A 134 9.47 -9.11 8.29
N VAL A 135 8.36 -9.54 8.90
CA VAL A 135 7.77 -10.85 8.63
C VAL A 135 6.38 -10.67 8.06
N GLN A 136 6.09 -11.37 6.96
CA GLN A 136 4.74 -11.43 6.42
C GLN A 136 3.83 -12.14 7.42
N THR A 137 2.79 -11.45 7.91
CA THR A 137 1.87 -11.95 8.93
C THR A 137 0.45 -12.13 8.42
N ALA A 138 0.09 -11.49 7.31
CA ALA A 138 -1.20 -11.67 6.67
C ALA A 138 -1.13 -11.43 5.16
N ARG A 139 -2.13 -11.98 4.48
CA ARG A 139 -2.51 -11.66 3.09
C ARG A 139 -3.98 -11.28 3.11
N LEU A 140 -4.30 -10.08 2.65
CA LEU A 140 -5.65 -9.57 2.51
C LEU A 140 -6.07 -9.68 1.04
N SER A 141 -7.33 -10.00 0.81
CA SER A 141 -7.97 -10.04 -0.50
C SER A 141 -9.37 -9.47 -0.41
N ALA A 142 -9.94 -9.06 -1.54
CA ALA A 142 -11.34 -8.68 -1.63
C ALA A 142 -12.22 -9.87 -1.16
N SER A 143 -12.92 -9.72 -0.03
CA SER A 143 -13.64 -10.82 0.62
C SER A 143 -15.01 -11.13 0.01
N ASP A 144 -15.47 -10.31 -0.93
CA ASP A 144 -16.73 -10.52 -1.65
C ASP A 144 -16.60 -11.53 -2.80
N GLY A 145 -15.38 -12.01 -3.07
CA GLY A 145 -15.08 -12.94 -4.15
C GLY A 145 -15.32 -12.30 -5.53
N PRO A 146 -14.72 -12.83 -6.60
CA PRO A 146 -15.15 -12.53 -7.95
C PRO A 146 -16.60 -13.02 -8.12
N SER A 147 -17.50 -12.18 -8.60
CA SER A 147 -18.67 -12.69 -9.32
C SER A 147 -18.26 -13.14 -10.73
N GLY A 148 -17.49 -14.21 -10.86
CA GLY A 148 -17.03 -14.75 -12.15
C GLY A 148 -15.68 -14.22 -12.64
N GLU A 149 -15.55 -13.89 -13.92
CA GLU A 149 -14.29 -13.51 -14.63
C GLU A 149 -13.78 -12.07 -14.31
N GLU A 150 -14.17 -11.51 -13.17
CA GLU A 150 -14.04 -10.06 -12.91
C GLU A 150 -12.76 -9.72 -12.14
N PHE A 151 -11.85 -8.95 -12.73
CA PHE A 151 -10.66 -8.44 -12.07
C PHE A 151 -11.02 -7.32 -11.09
N HIS A 152 -10.60 -7.39 -9.83
CA HIS A 152 -10.86 -6.34 -8.84
C HIS A 152 -9.71 -5.31 -8.77
N GLU A 153 -8.49 -5.72 -9.13
CA GLU A 153 -7.26 -4.97 -8.84
C GLU A 153 -7.13 -4.62 -7.35
N PHE A 154 -7.52 -5.53 -6.45
CA PHE A 154 -7.44 -5.27 -5.01
C PHE A 154 -5.99 -5.04 -4.58
N GLY A 155 -5.71 -3.94 -3.88
CA GLY A 155 -4.35 -3.53 -3.55
C GLY A 155 -3.76 -2.52 -4.54
N HIS A 156 -4.56 -2.00 -5.47
CA HIS A 156 -4.11 -0.98 -6.42
C HIS A 156 -3.63 0.30 -5.72
N SER A 157 -4.35 0.73 -4.69
CA SER A 157 -3.94 1.83 -3.84
C SER A 157 -4.18 1.46 -2.38
N ILE A 158 -3.32 1.96 -1.49
CA ILE A 158 -3.41 1.69 -0.06
C ILE A 158 -3.17 3.00 0.68
N ALA A 159 -4.04 3.29 1.64
CA ALA A 159 -3.81 4.31 2.65
C ALA A 159 -4.00 3.68 4.03
N ILE A 160 -3.15 4.06 4.98
CA ILE A 160 -3.22 3.62 6.37
C ILE A 160 -3.14 4.83 7.29
N HIS A 161 -3.94 4.82 8.34
CA HIS A 161 -3.83 5.72 9.47
C HIS A 161 -4.11 4.92 10.73
N ASP A 162 -3.16 4.89 11.65
CA ASP A 162 -3.18 4.02 12.84
C ASP A 162 -3.48 2.56 12.46
N GLU A 163 -4.53 1.95 13.02
CA GLU A 163 -4.93 0.57 12.73
C GLU A 163 -5.99 0.44 11.63
N ILE A 164 -6.37 1.55 10.96
CA ILE A 164 -7.36 1.57 9.89
C ILE A 164 -6.67 1.66 8.53
N VAL A 165 -7.04 0.74 7.64
CA VAL A 165 -6.49 0.62 6.29
C VAL A 165 -7.62 0.76 5.28
N ALA A 166 -7.42 1.59 4.27
CA ALA A 166 -8.24 1.62 3.07
C ALA A 166 -7.47 1.06 1.88
N ILE A 167 -8.11 0.12 1.18
CA ILE A 167 -7.54 -0.58 0.03
C ILE A 167 -8.43 -0.34 -1.18
N GLY A 168 -7.84 0.23 -2.23
CA GLY A 168 -8.49 0.47 -3.50
C GLY A 168 -8.52 -0.77 -4.38
N ALA A 169 -9.67 -0.95 -5.02
CA ALA A 169 -9.94 -2.00 -6.00
C ALA A 169 -10.71 -1.37 -7.18
N PRO A 170 -10.03 -0.60 -8.05
CA PRO A 170 -10.67 0.20 -9.08
C PRO A 170 -11.40 -0.62 -10.14
N ALA A 171 -11.07 -1.90 -10.30
CA ALA A 171 -11.73 -2.78 -11.25
C ALA A 171 -12.86 -3.62 -10.60
N ALA A 172 -13.07 -3.48 -9.29
CA ALA A 172 -14.17 -4.17 -8.60
C ALA A 172 -15.55 -3.85 -9.22
N THR A 173 -16.50 -4.76 -9.02
CA THR A 173 -17.88 -4.62 -9.51
C THR A 173 -18.51 -3.28 -9.16
N GLN A 174 -19.49 -2.85 -9.95
CA GLN A 174 -20.21 -1.57 -9.73
C GLN A 174 -19.30 -0.34 -9.82
N GLY A 175 -18.24 -0.39 -10.64
CA GLY A 175 -17.43 0.79 -10.95
C GLY A 175 -16.30 1.08 -9.98
N GLY A 176 -15.75 0.04 -9.35
CA GLY A 176 -14.67 0.12 -8.37
C GLY A 176 -15.15 0.15 -6.92
N GLY A 177 -14.20 0.04 -5.99
CA GLY A 177 -14.49 0.01 -4.56
C GLY A 177 -13.28 0.34 -3.69
N VAL A 178 -13.58 0.75 -2.46
CA VAL A 178 -12.59 0.93 -1.38
C VAL A 178 -12.98 0.04 -0.21
N TYR A 179 -12.10 -0.86 0.17
CA TYR A 179 -12.29 -1.80 1.28
C TYR A 179 -11.60 -1.25 2.52
N ILE A 180 -12.34 -1.12 3.61
CA ILE A 180 -11.84 -0.60 4.89
C ILE A 180 -11.60 -1.77 5.82
N TYR A 181 -10.34 -2.01 6.18
CA TYR A 181 -9.93 -3.00 7.16
C TYR A 181 -9.49 -2.34 8.46
N SER A 182 -9.67 -3.04 9.57
CA SER A 182 -9.06 -2.71 10.86
C SER A 182 -8.22 -3.87 11.39
N PHE A 183 -7.08 -3.57 12.00
CA PHE A 183 -6.30 -4.55 12.75
C PHE A 183 -6.58 -4.44 14.26
N ALA A 184 -6.96 -5.54 14.89
CA ALA A 184 -7.17 -5.65 16.33
C ALA A 184 -6.50 -6.93 16.87
N GLU A 185 -6.58 -7.19 18.18
CA GLU A 185 -6.05 -8.43 18.79
C GLU A 185 -6.58 -9.71 18.13
N SER A 186 -7.81 -9.66 17.58
CA SER A 186 -8.44 -10.76 16.84
C SER A 186 -7.93 -10.94 15.40
N GLY A 187 -7.03 -10.07 14.94
CA GLY A 187 -6.54 -10.02 13.57
C GLY A 187 -7.26 -9.00 12.69
N TRP A 188 -7.00 -9.08 11.39
CA TRP A 188 -7.57 -8.20 10.37
C TRP A 188 -9.05 -8.48 10.14
N THR A 189 -9.87 -7.43 10.18
CA THR A 189 -11.32 -7.51 9.93
C THR A 189 -11.72 -6.51 8.86
N LEU A 190 -12.51 -6.94 7.86
CA LEU A 190 -13.16 -6.02 6.93
C LEU A 190 -14.31 -5.31 7.66
N MET A 191 -14.21 -3.99 7.78
CA MET A 191 -15.18 -3.13 8.45
C MET A 191 -16.25 -2.62 7.50
N ASN A 192 -15.84 -2.23 6.29
CA ASN A 192 -16.75 -1.64 5.31
C ASN A 192 -16.23 -1.80 3.88
N LYS A 193 -17.15 -1.74 2.91
CA LYS A 193 -16.84 -1.55 1.49
C LYS A 193 -17.57 -0.32 0.99
N ILE A 194 -16.82 0.69 0.56
CA ILE A 194 -17.36 1.93 0.00
C ILE A 194 -17.44 1.78 -1.51
N GLN A 195 -18.64 1.97 -2.06
CA GLN A 195 -18.91 2.02 -3.49
C GLN A 195 -19.95 3.09 -3.77
N TYR A 196 -19.91 3.66 -4.98
CA TYR A 196 -20.89 4.63 -5.43
C TYR A 196 -21.53 4.15 -6.73
N PRO A 197 -22.83 4.45 -6.96
CA PRO A 197 -23.41 4.27 -8.27
C PRO A 197 -22.71 5.19 -9.29
N ASP A 198 -22.68 4.75 -10.55
CA ASP A 198 -22.17 5.50 -11.71
C ASP A 198 -20.66 5.80 -11.71
N THR A 199 -19.90 5.23 -10.77
CA THR A 199 -18.43 5.22 -10.87
C THR A 199 -17.96 4.21 -11.92
N ILE A 200 -16.71 4.35 -12.35
CA ILE A 200 -16.09 3.51 -13.37
C ILE A 200 -14.78 2.90 -12.84
N SER A 201 -13.94 3.68 -12.15
CA SER A 201 -12.70 3.19 -11.54
C SER A 201 -12.45 3.76 -10.15
N PHE A 202 -13.49 3.78 -9.32
CA PHE A 202 -13.41 4.29 -7.95
C PHE A 202 -12.43 3.50 -7.07
N GLY A 203 -11.59 4.22 -6.33
CA GLY A 203 -10.51 3.63 -5.52
C GLY A 203 -9.17 3.55 -6.26
N ARG A 204 -9.02 4.27 -7.38
CA ARG A 204 -7.75 4.30 -8.13
C ARG A 204 -6.60 4.90 -7.33
N SER A 205 -6.87 5.94 -6.56
CA SER A 205 -5.93 6.51 -5.60
C SER A 205 -6.68 6.86 -4.32
N ILE A 206 -6.04 6.63 -3.17
CA ILE A 206 -6.61 6.88 -1.85
C ILE A 206 -5.60 7.68 -1.04
N ALA A 207 -6.10 8.65 -0.28
CA ALA A 207 -5.39 9.29 0.81
C ALA A 207 -6.28 9.27 2.05
N MET A 208 -5.65 9.19 3.23
CA MET A 208 -6.35 9.12 4.51
C MET A 208 -5.68 10.03 5.54
N SER A 209 -6.50 10.58 6.42
CA SER A 209 -6.13 11.29 7.64
C SER A 209 -6.98 10.74 8.80
N GLU A 210 -6.76 11.24 10.00
CA GLU A 210 -7.56 10.89 11.18
C GLU A 210 -9.08 11.05 10.95
N THR A 211 -9.50 12.08 10.22
CA THR A 211 -10.92 12.47 10.11
C THR A 211 -11.55 12.20 8.74
N ALA A 212 -10.74 11.92 7.73
CA ALA A 212 -11.22 11.84 6.36
C ALA A 212 -10.43 10.84 5.52
N LEU A 213 -11.16 10.15 4.66
CA LEU A 213 -10.64 9.38 3.54
C LEU A 213 -11.04 10.07 2.24
N VAL A 214 -10.13 10.16 1.28
CA VAL A 214 -10.42 10.64 -0.07
C VAL A 214 -10.04 9.54 -1.05
N ALA A 215 -10.96 9.18 -1.93
CA ALA A 215 -10.72 8.22 -3.01
C ALA A 215 -11.09 8.81 -4.37
N THR A 216 -10.36 8.43 -5.41
CA THR A 216 -10.55 8.98 -6.75
C THR A 216 -11.14 7.96 -7.73
N ASP A 217 -11.89 8.49 -8.70
CA ASP A 217 -12.33 7.81 -9.90
C ASP A 217 -11.92 8.68 -11.10
N PRO A 218 -10.76 8.44 -11.74
CA PRO A 218 -10.32 9.23 -12.87
C PRO A 218 -11.17 9.03 -14.13
N LEU A 219 -11.94 7.95 -14.21
CA LEU A 219 -12.78 7.65 -15.37
C LEU A 219 -14.22 8.15 -15.22
N TYR A 220 -14.56 8.71 -14.07
CA TYR A 220 -15.88 9.27 -13.77
C TYR A 220 -16.37 10.26 -14.85
N ASN A 221 -17.66 10.14 -15.19
CA ASN A 221 -18.32 10.96 -16.21
C ASN A 221 -19.23 12.02 -15.58
N ARG A 222 -18.76 13.27 -15.45
CA ARG A 222 -19.57 14.37 -14.91
C ARG A 222 -20.52 14.92 -15.96
N ASP A 223 -21.83 14.76 -15.77
CA ASP A 223 -22.87 15.34 -16.62
C ASP A 223 -22.67 15.06 -18.14
N GLY A 224 -22.23 13.84 -18.47
CA GLY A 224 -21.95 13.42 -19.84
C GLY A 224 -20.58 13.84 -20.38
N MET A 225 -19.75 14.52 -19.59
CA MET A 225 -18.34 14.76 -19.93
C MET A 225 -17.53 13.51 -19.59
N ALA A 226 -17.18 12.74 -20.62
CA ALA A 226 -16.47 11.48 -20.44
C ALA A 226 -15.10 11.68 -19.77
N GLN A 227 -14.78 10.85 -18.76
CA GLN A 227 -13.48 10.81 -18.07
C GLN A 227 -13.04 12.16 -17.51
N SER A 228 -14.00 12.99 -17.06
CA SER A 228 -13.70 14.24 -16.37
C SER A 228 -13.07 14.02 -14.99
N GLY A 229 -13.22 12.81 -14.45
CA GLY A 229 -12.72 12.42 -13.15
C GLY A 229 -13.52 13.00 -11.99
N ALA A 230 -13.40 12.35 -10.83
CA ALA A 230 -13.94 12.82 -9.55
C ALA A 230 -13.08 12.35 -8.39
N ALA A 231 -13.13 13.11 -7.29
CA ALA A 231 -12.60 12.73 -5.99
C ALA A 231 -13.75 12.78 -4.97
N PHE A 232 -13.85 11.75 -4.15
CA PHE A 232 -14.92 11.57 -3.17
C PHE A 232 -14.29 11.61 -1.78
N ALA A 233 -14.64 12.64 -1.02
CA ALA A 233 -14.27 12.75 0.38
C ALA A 233 -15.33 12.05 1.23
N VAL A 234 -14.88 11.17 2.12
CA VAL A 234 -15.70 10.41 3.05
C VAL A 234 -15.23 10.77 4.45
N ASP A 235 -16.13 11.36 5.24
CA ASP A 235 -15.88 11.58 6.65
C ASP A 235 -15.81 10.22 7.34
N ALA A 236 -14.73 10.02 8.07
CA ALA A 236 -14.49 8.77 8.74
C ALA A 236 -15.24 8.83 10.08
N ASP A 237 -16.50 8.34 10.12
CA ASP A 237 -17.16 7.97 11.38
C ASP A 237 -16.48 6.71 11.94
N LEU A 238 -15.16 6.79 12.16
CA LEU A 238 -14.39 5.72 12.75
C LEU A 238 -14.89 5.55 14.18
N PRO A 239 -15.07 4.31 14.67
CA PRO A 239 -15.42 4.09 16.06
C PRO A 239 -14.31 4.70 16.91
N THR A 240 -14.55 5.88 17.47
CA THR A 240 -13.65 6.49 18.43
C THR A 240 -13.47 5.49 19.55
N LYS A 241 -12.23 5.03 19.75
CA LYS A 241 -11.86 4.20 20.90
C LYS A 241 -12.27 5.01 22.14
N GLU A 242 -13.41 4.69 22.75
CA GLU A 242 -13.72 5.20 24.09
C GLU A 242 -12.65 4.63 25.01
N ILE A 243 -11.60 5.40 25.26
CA ILE A 243 -10.65 5.12 26.32
C ILE A 243 -11.44 5.30 27.61
N LYS A 244 -11.96 4.19 28.14
CA LYS A 244 -12.48 4.17 29.52
C LYS A 244 -11.31 4.41 30.45
N CYS A 245 -11.21 5.62 31.00
CA CYS A 245 -10.42 5.92 32.18
C CYS A 245 -10.92 5.16 33.41
#